data_AF-A0A9E4QAD3-F1
#
_entry.id   AF-A0A9E4QAD3-F1
#
_cell.length_a   1.000
_cell.length_b   1.000
_cell.length_c   1.000
_cell.angle_alpha   90.00
_cell.angle_beta   90.00
_cell.angle_gamma   90.00
#
_symmetry.space_group_name_H-M   'P 1'
#
loop_
_entity.id
_entity.type
_entity.pdbx_description
1 polymer ?
#
loop_
_entity_poly.entity_id
_entity_poly.type
_entity_poly.pdbx_seq_one_letter_code
_entity_poly.pdbx_strand_id
1 'polypeptide(L)'
;WGIDRQIQLGLYDRTVATDLLPTRYDQVVQGLGGYGELVENPEDLKPALERALNSGLPALLNVTVQRAISPRAEAAIARRKAAAG
;
A
#
# COMPACT_ATOMS: atom_id res chain seq x y z
N TRP A 1 -5.59 5.38 0.75
CA TRP A 1 -5.96 5.85 -0.60
C TRP A 1 -4.75 6.46 -1.31
N GLY A 2 -3.80 5.62 -1.75
CA GLY A 2 -2.48 6.08 -2.20
C GLY A 2 -2.51 6.89 -3.50
N ILE A 3 -3.25 6.42 -4.51
CA ILE A 3 -3.35 7.08 -5.82
C ILE A 3 -4.08 8.43 -5.72
N ASP A 4 -5.20 8.47 -5.02
CA ASP A 4 -6.01 9.68 -4.83
C ASP A 4 -5.20 10.78 -4.14
N ARG A 5 -4.43 10.40 -3.11
CA ARG A 5 -3.55 11.32 -2.41
C ARG A 5 -2.55 12.00 -3.35
N GLN A 6 -1.87 11.22 -4.19
CA GLN A 6 -0.85 11.76 -5.09
C GLN A 6 -1.46 12.63 -6.19
N ILE A 7 -2.63 12.26 -6.71
CA ILE A 7 -3.38 13.09 -7.67
C ILE A 7 -3.82 14.40 -7.02
N GLN A 8 -4.38 14.36 -5.80
CA GLN A 8 -4.80 15.56 -5.08
C GLN A 8 -3.63 16.51 -4.82
N LEU A 9 -2.48 15.98 -4.37
CA LEU A 9 -1.26 16.79 -4.22
C LEU A 9 -0.79 17.40 -5.55
N GLY A 10 -0.73 16.60 -6.62
CA GLY A 10 -0.23 17.07 -7.92
C GLY A 10 -1.13 18.11 -8.62
N LEU A 11 -2.42 18.16 -8.26
CA LEU A 11 -3.40 19.09 -8.83
C LEU A 11 -3.74 20.27 -7.92
N TYR A 12 -3.73 20.08 -6.60
CA TYR A 12 -4.29 21.03 -5.64
C TYR A 12 -3.35 21.37 -4.48
N ASP A 13 -2.15 20.79 -4.45
CA ASP A 13 -1.14 20.99 -3.40
C ASP A 13 -1.65 20.72 -1.97
N ARG A 14 -2.68 19.88 -1.85
CA ARG A 14 -3.27 19.48 -0.56
C ARG A 14 -3.90 18.10 -0.65
N THR A 15 -4.07 17.45 0.50
CA THR A 15 -4.80 16.19 0.64
C THR A 15 -6.11 16.41 1.38
N VAL A 16 -7.13 15.63 1.04
CA VAL A 16 -8.40 15.59 1.75
C VAL A 16 -8.84 14.13 1.86
N ALA A 17 -9.00 13.64 3.09
CA ALA A 17 -9.52 12.30 3.40
C ALA A 17 -8.76 11.12 2.75
N THR A 18 -7.46 11.26 2.47
CA THR A 18 -6.64 10.22 1.83
C THR A 18 -5.55 9.62 2.71
N ASP A 19 -5.31 10.22 3.88
CA ASP A 19 -4.37 9.71 4.88
C ASP A 19 -4.99 8.59 5.71
N LEU A 20 -4.23 7.52 5.90
CA LEU A 20 -4.60 6.36 6.71
C LEU A 20 -3.48 6.12 7.73
N LEU A 21 -3.87 5.73 8.94
CA LEU A 21 -2.90 5.35 9.97
C LEU A 21 -2.26 3.99 9.64
N PRO A 22 -1.00 3.77 10.03
CA PRO A 22 -0.40 2.44 10.01
C PRO A 22 -1.30 1.44 10.75
N THR A 23 -1.54 0.28 10.15
CA THR A 23 -2.42 -0.75 10.71
C THR A 23 -1.73 -2.11 10.66
N ARG A 24 -1.79 -2.86 11.76
CA ARG A 24 -1.23 -4.21 11.90
C ARG A 24 -2.20 -5.27 11.38
N TYR A 25 -2.41 -5.30 10.06
CA TYR A 25 -3.31 -6.27 9.43
C TYR A 25 -2.86 -7.73 9.64
N ASP A 26 -1.56 -7.95 9.84
CA ASP A 26 -0.99 -9.22 10.24
C ASP A 26 -1.52 -9.71 11.60
N GLN A 27 -1.70 -8.80 12.57
CA GLN A 27 -2.31 -9.16 13.86
C GLN A 27 -3.82 -9.43 13.73
N VAL A 28 -4.50 -8.69 12.85
CA VAL A 28 -5.93 -8.92 12.58
C VAL A 28 -6.16 -10.33 12.05
N VAL A 29 -5.39 -10.76 11.04
CA VAL A 29 -5.57 -12.12 10.49
C VAL A 29 -5.22 -13.21 11.51
N GLN A 30 -4.21 -12.98 12.37
CA GLN A 30 -3.86 -13.90 13.45
C GLN A 30 -5.03 -14.08 14.43
N GLY A 31 -5.70 -12.97 14.81
CA GLY A 31 -6.90 -13.02 15.66
C GLY A 31 -8.07 -13.76 15.03
N LEU A 32 -8.12 -13.86 13.69
CA LEU A 32 -9.12 -14.61 12.94
C LEU A 32 -8.71 -16.08 12.68
N GLY A 33 -7.56 -16.52 13.22
CA GLY A 33 -7.05 -17.89 13.08
C GLY A 33 -6.24 -18.15 11.81
N GLY A 34 -5.84 -17.11 11.06
CA GLY A 34 -4.95 -17.23 9.91
C GLY A 34 -3.48 -16.95 10.23
N TYR A 35 -2.61 -17.12 9.22
CA TYR A 35 -1.20 -16.75 9.30
C TYR A 35 -1.03 -15.26 9.02
N GLY A 36 -0.35 -14.53 9.92
CA GLY A 36 -0.04 -13.12 9.72
C GLY A 36 1.43 -12.84 9.96
N GLU A 37 2.06 -12.05 9.09
CA GLU A 37 3.43 -11.58 9.27
C GLU A 37 3.59 -10.14 8.75
N LEU A 38 4.34 -9.31 9.49
CA LEU A 38 4.72 -7.96 9.07
C LEU A 38 6.08 -8.02 8.36
N VAL A 39 6.16 -7.44 7.16
CA VAL A 39 7.39 -7.34 6.36
C VAL A 39 7.76 -5.86 6.23
N GLU A 40 8.88 -5.47 6.85
CA GLU A 40 9.36 -4.08 6.85
C GLU A 40 10.51 -3.85 5.87
N ASN A 41 11.32 -4.88 5.62
CA ASN A 41 12.47 -4.80 4.72
C ASN A 41 12.24 -5.62 3.44
N PRO A 42 12.68 -5.13 2.26
CA PRO A 42 12.51 -5.84 0.99
C PRO A 42 13.15 -7.25 0.98
N GLU A 43 14.29 -7.43 1.65
CA GLU A 43 15.00 -8.72 1.73
C GLU A 43 14.19 -9.80 2.45
N ASP A 44 13.28 -9.41 3.34
CA ASP A 44 12.44 -10.32 4.13
C ASP A 44 11.23 -10.82 3.34
N LEU A 45 10.87 -10.16 2.24
CA LEU A 45 9.66 -10.47 1.47
C LEU A 45 9.67 -11.90 0.92
N LYS A 46 10.77 -12.32 0.31
CA LYS A 46 10.86 -13.67 -0.29
C LYS A 46 10.78 -14.77 0.79
N PRO A 47 11.58 -14.71 1.88
CA PRO A 47 11.44 -15.65 2.99
C PRO A 47 10.04 -15.65 3.64
N ALA A 48 9.41 -14.47 3.78
CA ALA A 48 8.06 -14.35 4.35
C ALA A 48 7.00 -15.04 3.47
N LEU A 49 7.12 -14.91 2.14
CA LEU A 49 6.27 -15.62 1.18
C LEU A 49 6.41 -17.14 1.33
N GLU A 50 7.64 -17.64 1.43
CA GLU A 50 7.90 -19.07 1.62
C GLU A 50 7.26 -19.60 2.92
N ARG A 51 7.41 -18.87 4.03
CA ARG A 51 6.74 -19.23 5.31
C ARG A 51 5.22 -19.18 5.21
N ALA A 52 4.66 -18.13 4.61
CA ALA A 52 3.22 -17.96 4.44
C ALA A 52 2.60 -19.10 3.60
N LEU A 53 3.24 -19.47 2.49
CA LEU A 53 2.79 -20.57 1.63
C LEU A 53 2.87 -21.93 2.34
N ASN A 54 3.92 -22.14 3.15
CA ASN A 54 4.10 -23.37 3.93
C ASN A 54 3.21 -23.44 5.19
N SER A 55 2.52 -22.37 5.56
CA SER A 55 1.73 -22.31 6.79
C SER A 55 0.50 -23.24 6.77
N GLY A 56 -0.01 -23.60 5.59
CA GLY A 56 -1.24 -24.37 5.45
C GLY A 56 -2.51 -23.62 5.88
N LEU A 57 -2.42 -22.30 6.12
CA LEU A 57 -3.51 -21.45 6.59
C LEU A 57 -3.79 -20.33 5.56
N PRO A 58 -4.98 -19.71 5.59
CA PRO A 58 -5.18 -18.40 4.98
C PRO A 58 -4.13 -17.42 5.54
N ALA A 59 -3.33 -16.83 4.65
CA ALA A 59 -2.16 -16.04 5.03
C ALA A 59 -2.26 -14.57 4.56
N LEU A 60 -1.82 -13.64 5.41
CA LEU A 60 -1.65 -12.22 5.09
C LEU A 60 -0.22 -11.79 5.43
N LEU A 61 0.49 -11.28 4.42
CA LEU A 61 1.74 -10.55 4.61
C LEU A 61 1.44 -9.05 4.57
N ASN A 62 1.65 -8.37 5.69
CA ASN A 62 1.49 -6.93 5.81
C ASN A 62 2.80 -6.29 5.39
N VAL A 63 2.91 -5.85 4.13
CA VAL A 63 4.16 -5.34 3.57
C VAL A 63 4.19 -3.82 3.63
N THR A 64 5.18 -3.27 4.33
CA THR A 64 5.43 -1.83 4.34
C THR A 64 6.04 -1.42 3.00
N VAL A 65 5.47 -0.38 2.38
CA VAL A 65 5.94 0.15 1.10
C VAL A 65 6.21 1.65 1.19
N GLN A 66 7.18 2.12 0.41
CA GLN A 66 7.46 3.54 0.32
C GLN A 66 6.28 4.32 -0.27
N ARG A 67 6.07 5.54 0.23
CA ARG A 67 4.99 6.43 -0.24
C ARG A 67 5.40 7.18 -1.53
N ALA A 68 5.60 6.45 -2.61
CA ALA A 68 5.95 7.00 -3.92
C ALA A 68 4.72 7.34 -4.77
N ILE A 69 4.88 8.26 -5.72
CA ILE A 69 3.89 8.46 -6.79
C ILE A 69 3.96 7.29 -7.77
N SER A 70 2.81 6.83 -8.25
CA SER A 70 2.76 5.78 -9.28
C SER A 70 2.72 6.40 -10.68
N PRO A 71 3.22 5.70 -11.71
CA PRO A 71 3.10 6.15 -13.11
C PRO A 71 1.64 6.44 -13.53
N ARG A 72 0.67 5.77 -12.89
CA ARG A 72 -0.76 6.02 -13.11
C ARG A 72 -1.20 7.37 -12.57
N ALA A 73 -0.75 7.75 -11.38
CA ALA A 73 -1.04 9.07 -10.81
C ALA A 73 -0.39 10.19 -11.64
N GLU A 74 0.87 10.02 -12.06
CA GLU A 74 1.57 10.96 -12.95
C GLU A 74 0.79 11.21 -14.24
N ALA A 75 0.39 10.13 -14.93
CA ALA A 75 -0.37 10.22 -16.16
C ALA A 75 -1.73 10.92 -15.98
N ALA A 76 -2.42 10.66 -14.85
CA ALA A 76 -3.69 11.31 -14.53
C ALA A 76 -3.52 12.82 -14.31
N ILE A 77 -2.50 13.24 -13.56
CA ILE A 77 -2.18 14.64 -13.32
C ILE A 77 -1.86 15.36 -14.65
N ALA A 78 -1.00 14.76 -15.48
CA ALA A 78 -0.60 15.33 -16.76
C ALA A 78 -1.81 15.56 -17.68
N ARG A 79 -2.69 14.56 -17.82
CA ARG A 79 -3.93 14.68 -18.61
C ARG A 79 -4.83 15.81 -18.11
N ARG A 80 -4.99 15.94 -16.78
CA ARG A 80 -5.88 16.95 -16.20
C ARG A 80 -5.34 18.36 -16.36
N LYS A 81 -4.02 18.55 -16.26
CA LYS A 81 -3.36 19.84 -16.50
C LYS A 81 -3.46 20.25 -17.97
N ALA A 82 -3.25 19.31 -18.90
CA ALA A 82 -3.39 19.57 -20.33
C ALA A 82 -4.81 19.98 -20.74
N ALA A 83 -5.85 19.48 -20.07
CA ALA A 83 -7.23 19.86 -20.32
C ALA A 83 -7.67 21.18 -19.66
N ALA A 84 -6.79 21.80 -18.85
CA ALA A 84 -7.08 23.03 -18.12
C ALA A 84 -6.37 24.27 -18.69
N GLY A 85 -5.49 24.10 -19.69
CA GLY A 85 -4.87 25.16 -20.48
C GLY A 85 -5.45 25.21 -21.89
#